data_AF-A0A6S7J1I8-F1
#
_entry.id   AF-A0A6S7J1I8-F1
#
_cell.length_a   1.000
_cell.length_b   1.000
_cell.length_c   1.000
_cell.angle_alpha   90.00
_cell.angle_beta   90.00
_cell.angle_gamma   90.00
#
_symmetry.space_group_name_H-M   'P 1'
#
loop_
_entity.id
_entity.type
_entity.pdbx_description
1 polymer ?
#
loop_
_entity_poly.entity_id
_entity_poly.type
_entity_poly.pdbx_seq_one_letter_code
_entity_poly.pdbx_strand_id
1 'polypeptide(L)'
;GQFKSTLTCSVCNKQSVTFDAFMSLTLPIPTNASCQIEDCIRLFTTREKVSRDNKWFCPRCKQHREAWKTMEIWKLPPILIVHFNRFKRDFDGSWLEKRQTNVHFPSTNLDLSKFVLGPNKSLRYNLYGVSNHYGSMQSGHYTAFCKSTYDRKWYKFDDSDVTSMSESSVKSSAAYILCYTSMEFIRP
;
A
#
# COMPACT_ATOMS: atom_id res chain seq x y z
N GLY A 1 0.48 -5.64 10.49
CA GLY A 1 1.89 -6.05 10.29
C GLY A 1 2.80 -5.16 11.12
N GLN A 2 4.09 -5.14 10.82
CA GLN A 2 5.07 -4.27 11.49
C GLN A 2 6.03 -3.65 10.47
N PHE A 3 6.25 -2.35 10.57
CA PHE A 3 7.30 -1.61 9.87
C PHE A 3 8.57 -1.54 10.72
N LYS A 4 9.71 -1.34 10.07
CA LYS A 4 10.96 -0.88 10.68
C LYS A 4 11.26 0.50 10.10
N SER A 5 11.26 1.53 10.93
CA SER A 5 11.68 2.88 10.54
C SER A 5 13.10 3.13 11.01
N THR A 6 13.96 3.64 10.12
CA THR A 6 15.34 4.00 10.46
C THR A 6 15.58 5.47 10.14
N LEU A 7 15.89 6.26 11.16
CA LEU A 7 16.39 7.63 11.04
C LEU A 7 17.90 7.64 11.16
N THR A 8 18.60 8.21 10.19
CA THR A 8 20.07 8.35 10.18
C THR A 8 20.46 9.82 10.11
N CYS A 9 21.15 10.34 11.14
CA CYS A 9 21.64 11.72 11.15
C CYS A 9 22.61 11.95 9.98
N SER A 10 22.45 13.04 9.22
CA SER A 10 23.33 13.37 8.09
C SER A 10 24.73 13.85 8.50
N VAL A 11 24.93 14.20 9.78
CA VAL A 11 26.20 14.75 10.30
C VAL A 11 27.02 13.69 11.03
N CYS A 12 26.42 13.04 12.05
CA CYS A 12 27.14 12.11 12.92
C CYS A 12 26.85 10.64 12.66
N ASN A 13 26.04 10.33 11.64
CA ASN A 13 25.61 8.99 11.24
C ASN A 13 24.92 8.15 12.34
N LYS A 14 24.51 8.77 13.46
CA LYS A 14 23.73 8.09 14.51
C LYS A 14 22.42 7.61 13.91
N GLN A 15 22.14 6.32 14.10
CA GLN A 15 20.87 5.70 13.74
C GLN A 15 19.93 5.63 14.94
N SER A 16 18.65 5.83 14.67
CA SER A 16 17.53 5.54 15.56
C SER A 16 16.56 4.64 14.81
N VAL A 17 16.29 3.46 15.36
CA VAL A 17 15.42 2.45 14.74
C VAL A 17 14.18 2.28 15.61
N THR A 18 13.01 2.34 14.99
CA THR A 18 11.72 2.06 15.65
C THR A 18 10.97 0.97 14.89
N PHE A 19 10.09 0.26 15.59
CA PHE A 19 9.23 -0.76 15.01
C PHE A 19 7.78 -0.44 15.31
N ASP A 20 7.00 -0.20 14.27
CA ASP A 20 5.65 0.34 14.37
C ASP A 20 4.64 -0.63 13.77
N ALA A 21 3.55 -0.90 14.48
CA ALA A 21 2.47 -1.72 13.93
C ALA A 21 1.74 -0.97 12.81
N PHE A 22 1.23 -1.71 11.82
CA PHE A 22 0.41 -1.13 10.75
C PHE A 22 -0.83 -1.97 10.47
N MET A 23 -1.91 -1.29 10.07
CA MET A 23 -3.18 -1.91 9.65
C MET A 23 -3.25 -2.10 8.13
N SER A 24 -2.68 -1.18 7.36
CA SER A 24 -2.63 -1.24 5.90
C SER A 24 -1.30 -0.72 5.35
N LEU A 25 -0.96 -1.14 4.13
CA LEU A 25 0.13 -0.58 3.35
C LEU A 25 -0.43 0.52 2.45
N THR A 26 -0.23 1.79 2.82
CA THR A 26 -0.55 2.93 1.94
C THR A 26 0.63 3.17 1.01
N LEU A 27 0.49 2.74 -0.24
CA LEU A 27 1.57 2.77 -1.23
C LEU A 27 1.48 4.02 -2.11
N PRO A 28 2.58 4.78 -2.26
CA PRO A 28 2.68 5.82 -3.27
C PRO A 28 2.73 5.17 -4.66
N ILE A 29 2.15 5.84 -5.63
CA ILE A 29 2.14 5.39 -7.02
C ILE A 29 3.20 6.18 -7.80
N PRO A 30 4.09 5.54 -8.59
CA PRO A 30 4.99 6.24 -9.50
C PRO A 30 4.24 7.14 -10.49
N THR A 31 4.91 8.14 -11.06
CA THR A 31 4.34 9.05 -12.09
C THR A 31 4.34 8.44 -13.49
N ASN A 32 4.10 7.13 -13.60
CA ASN A 32 4.05 6.41 -14.86
C ASN A 32 2.59 6.18 -15.28
N ALA A 33 2.35 5.96 -16.57
CA ALA A 33 1.03 5.59 -17.08
C ALA A 33 0.58 4.20 -16.54
N SER A 34 1.53 3.29 -16.38
CA SER A 34 1.34 1.96 -15.79
C SER A 34 2.54 1.56 -14.92
N CYS A 35 2.31 0.74 -13.89
CA CYS A 35 3.36 0.19 -13.03
C CYS A 35 2.92 -1.13 -12.37
N GLN A 36 3.86 -1.86 -11.76
CA GLN A 36 3.56 -3.03 -10.93
C GLN A 36 3.38 -2.62 -9.46
N ILE A 37 2.64 -3.40 -8.67
CA ILE A 37 2.52 -3.21 -7.22
C ILE A 37 3.90 -3.17 -6.54
N GLU A 38 4.86 -3.92 -7.06
CA GLU A 38 6.25 -3.89 -6.58
C GLU A 38 6.96 -2.56 -6.79
N ASP A 39 6.61 -1.80 -7.82
CA ASP A 39 7.16 -0.47 -8.03
C ASP A 39 6.62 0.50 -6.98
N CYS A 40 5.34 0.36 -6.61
CA CYS A 40 4.74 1.10 -5.51
C CYS A 40 5.39 0.76 -4.16
N ILE A 41 5.70 -0.51 -3.91
CA ILE A 41 6.40 -0.95 -2.69
C ILE A 41 7.85 -0.44 -2.69
N ARG A 42 8.57 -0.53 -3.81
CA ARG A 42 9.92 0.04 -3.94
C ARG A 42 9.92 1.53 -3.62
N LEU A 43 8.97 2.27 -4.20
CA LEU A 43 8.82 3.70 -3.93
C LEU A 43 8.50 4.00 -2.47
N PHE A 44 7.64 3.20 -1.83
CA PHE A 44 7.35 3.29 -0.39
C PHE A 44 8.61 3.12 0.47
N THR A 45 9.50 2.21 0.08
CA THR A 45 10.74 1.91 0.82
C THR A 45 11.92 2.82 0.47
N THR A 46 11.75 3.75 -0.47
CA THR A 46 12.82 4.68 -0.86
C THR A 46 13.21 5.57 0.31
N ARG A 47 14.52 5.70 0.52
CA ARG A 47 15.08 6.59 1.53
C ARG A 47 14.75 8.05 1.20
N GLU A 48 14.14 8.75 2.14
CA GLU A 48 13.75 10.16 2.00
C GLU A 48 14.54 11.06 2.94
N LYS A 49 14.78 12.31 2.53
CA LYS A 49 15.49 13.30 3.34
C LYS A 49 14.48 14.06 4.20
N VAL A 50 14.66 13.99 5.50
CA VAL A 50 13.92 14.79 6.47
C VAL A 50 14.70 16.11 6.67
N SER A 51 14.10 17.22 6.20
CA SER A 51 14.75 18.54 6.16
C SER A 51 13.75 19.66 6.47
N ARG A 52 14.25 20.91 6.49
CA ARG A 52 13.47 22.14 6.76
C ARG A 52 12.77 22.12 8.13
N ASP A 53 11.44 22.19 8.15
CA ASP A 53 10.64 22.32 9.37
C ASP A 53 10.48 20.99 10.13
N ASN A 54 10.84 19.87 9.51
CA ASN A 54 10.69 18.53 10.09
C ASN A 54 12.02 17.95 10.61
N LYS A 55 13.05 18.77 10.87
CA LYS A 55 14.37 18.27 11.33
C LYS A 55 14.25 17.34 12.54
N TRP A 56 15.04 16.27 12.54
CA TRP A 56 15.07 15.30 13.63
C TRP A 56 16.01 15.77 14.74
N PHE A 57 15.56 15.73 16.00
CA PHE A 57 16.45 15.96 17.14
C PHE A 57 17.40 14.77 17.31
N CYS A 58 18.66 14.96 16.91
CA CYS A 58 19.66 13.90 17.00
C CYS A 58 20.17 13.78 18.45
N PRO A 59 20.02 12.61 19.11
CA PRO A 59 20.41 12.44 20.52
C PRO A 59 21.93 12.50 20.72
N ARG A 60 22.73 12.23 19.67
CA ARG A 60 24.20 12.36 19.72
C ARG A 60 24.65 13.81 19.54
N CYS A 61 24.07 14.55 18.60
CA CYS A 61 24.41 15.97 18.38
C CYS A 61 23.74 16.91 19.38
N LYS A 62 22.70 16.44 20.11
CA LYS A 62 21.87 17.23 21.01
C LYS A 62 21.24 18.47 20.36
N GLN A 63 20.88 18.37 19.08
CA GLN A 63 20.20 19.42 18.33
C GLN A 63 19.43 18.88 17.12
N HIS A 64 18.54 19.69 16.58
CA HIS A 64 17.83 19.42 15.33
C HIS A 64 18.80 19.34 14.14
N ARG A 65 18.81 18.19 13.47
CA ARG A 65 19.64 17.90 12.30
C ARG A 65 18.77 17.38 11.16
N GLU A 66 19.26 17.59 9.95
CA GLU A 66 18.75 16.81 8.83
C GLU A 66 19.05 15.33 9.06
N ALA A 67 18.14 14.49 8.59
CA ALA A 67 18.25 13.07 8.72
C ALA A 67 17.73 12.40 7.47
N TRP A 68 18.16 11.19 7.24
CA TRP A 68 17.53 10.32 6.25
C TRP A 68 16.60 9.36 6.96
N LYS A 69 15.38 9.24 6.45
CA LYS A 69 14.38 8.29 6.90
C LYS A 69 14.22 7.18 5.88
N THR A 70 14.23 5.95 6.35
CA THR A 70 13.93 4.76 5.54
C THR A 70 12.82 3.98 6.23
N MET A 71 11.76 3.65 5.50
CA MET A 71 10.68 2.79 5.95
C MET A 71 10.83 1.42 5.29
N GLU A 72 10.79 0.36 6.08
CA GLU A 72 10.97 -1.01 5.61
C GLU A 72 9.87 -1.90 6.17
N ILE A 73 9.50 -2.97 5.47
CA ILE A 73 8.52 -3.93 5.97
C ILE A 73 9.26 -4.97 6.82
N TRP A 74 8.99 -5.00 8.11
CA TRP A 74 9.58 -6.00 9.02
C TRP A 74 8.77 -7.30 9.02
N LYS A 75 7.44 -7.22 9.12
CA LYS A 75 6.54 -8.37 9.18
C LYS A 75 5.21 -8.06 8.49
N LEU A 76 4.75 -8.96 7.62
CA LEU A 76 3.43 -8.86 7.00
C LEU A 76 2.35 -9.59 7.83
N PRO A 77 1.10 -9.08 7.85
CA PRO A 77 -0.06 -9.74 8.48
C PRO A 77 -0.67 -10.83 7.57
N PRO A 78 -1.38 -11.84 8.13
CA PRO A 78 -2.12 -12.83 7.32
C PRO A 78 -3.21 -12.22 6.44
N ILE A 79 -3.91 -11.19 6.94
CA ILE A 79 -4.80 -10.34 6.14
C ILE A 79 -4.05 -9.06 5.80
N LEU A 80 -3.74 -8.88 4.52
CA LEU A 80 -3.00 -7.74 4.01
C LEU A 80 -3.94 -6.80 3.26
N ILE A 81 -4.05 -5.57 3.78
CA ILE A 81 -4.75 -4.48 3.11
C ILE A 81 -3.70 -3.60 2.42
N VAL A 82 -3.83 -3.42 1.11
CA VAL A 82 -3.00 -2.52 0.31
C VAL A 82 -3.87 -1.37 -0.20
N HIS A 83 -3.49 -0.14 0.11
CA HIS A 83 -4.17 1.07 -0.34
C HIS A 83 -3.26 1.80 -1.32
N PHE A 84 -3.76 2.11 -2.52
CA PHE A 84 -3.04 2.93 -3.49
C PHE A 84 -3.35 4.41 -3.24
N ASN A 85 -2.31 5.19 -2.89
CA ASN A 85 -2.46 6.62 -2.60
C ASN A 85 -2.66 7.44 -3.89
N ARG A 86 -3.89 7.39 -4.43
CA ARG A 86 -4.29 8.00 -5.70
C ARG A 86 -4.60 9.49 -5.61
N PHE A 87 -4.87 10.00 -4.41
CA PHE A 87 -5.19 11.40 -4.18
C PHE A 87 -4.00 12.09 -3.51
N LYS A 88 -3.58 13.22 -4.07
CA LYS A 88 -2.56 14.07 -3.46
C LYS A 88 -3.14 15.47 -3.28
N ARG A 89 -2.74 16.12 -2.20
CA ARG A 89 -2.96 17.57 -2.04
C ARG A 89 -1.82 18.32 -2.70
N ASP A 90 -2.15 19.44 -3.32
CA ASP A 90 -1.19 20.44 -3.73
C ASP A 90 -0.73 21.28 -2.53
N PHE A 91 0.28 22.12 -2.72
CA PHE A 91 0.91 22.93 -1.66
C PHE A 91 -0.07 23.94 -1.03
N ASP A 92 -1.07 24.39 -1.77
CA ASP A 92 -2.14 25.29 -1.29
C ASP A 92 -3.28 24.54 -0.55
N GLY A 93 -3.17 23.21 -0.44
CA GLY A 93 -4.18 22.36 0.18
C GLY A 93 -5.32 21.95 -0.76
N SER A 94 -5.34 22.42 -2.00
CA SER A 94 -6.26 21.96 -3.04
C SER A 94 -5.97 20.50 -3.41
N TRP A 95 -6.98 19.79 -3.92
CA TRP A 95 -6.79 18.42 -4.37
C TRP A 95 -6.26 18.41 -5.80
N LEU A 96 -5.17 17.67 -6.00
CA LEU A 96 -4.74 17.30 -7.35
C LEU A 96 -5.71 16.28 -7.96
N GLU A 97 -5.70 16.20 -9.28
CA GLU A 97 -6.43 15.17 -10.01
C GLU A 97 -6.08 13.76 -9.52
N LYS A 98 -7.09 12.89 -9.47
CA LYS A 98 -6.95 11.49 -9.08
C LYS A 98 -5.97 10.80 -10.03
N ARG A 99 -4.96 10.12 -9.49
CA ARG A 99 -4.04 9.30 -10.29
C ARG A 99 -4.77 8.08 -10.86
N GLN A 100 -4.96 8.09 -12.18
CA GLN A 100 -5.56 7.00 -12.95
C GLN A 100 -4.54 5.95 -13.43
N THR A 101 -3.29 5.99 -12.94
CA THR A 101 -2.26 5.01 -13.26
C THR A 101 -2.78 3.59 -13.11
N ASN A 102 -2.57 2.78 -14.14
CA ASN A 102 -2.92 1.37 -14.10
C ASN A 102 -1.87 0.63 -13.26
N VAL A 103 -2.27 0.16 -12.07
CA VAL A 103 -1.37 -0.61 -11.21
C VAL A 103 -1.67 -2.09 -11.42
N HIS A 104 -0.68 -2.82 -11.93
CA HIS A 104 -0.78 -4.26 -12.10
C HIS A 104 -0.50 -4.97 -10.77
N PHE A 105 -1.42 -5.86 -10.39
CA PHE A 105 -1.32 -6.69 -9.21
C PHE A 105 -1.87 -8.09 -9.52
N PRO A 106 -1.28 -9.17 -8.97
CA PRO A 106 -1.72 -10.53 -9.23
C PRO A 106 -2.93 -10.90 -8.38
N SER A 107 -3.89 -11.64 -8.94
CA SER A 107 -5.05 -12.15 -8.18
C SER A 107 -4.69 -13.31 -7.26
N THR A 108 -3.64 -14.05 -7.58
CA THR A 108 -3.18 -15.22 -6.82
C THR A 108 -1.67 -15.21 -6.65
N ASN A 109 -1.17 -15.83 -5.58
CA ASN A 109 0.25 -16.05 -5.34
C ASN A 109 1.12 -14.77 -5.33
N LEU A 110 0.59 -13.65 -4.83
CA LEU A 110 1.39 -12.45 -4.59
C LEU A 110 2.49 -12.78 -3.57
N ASP A 111 3.75 -12.67 -4.01
CA ASP A 111 4.93 -12.93 -3.23
C ASP A 111 5.66 -11.62 -2.90
N LEU A 112 5.65 -11.26 -1.62
CA LEU A 112 6.29 -10.06 -1.10
C LEU A 112 7.58 -10.35 -0.33
N SER A 113 8.08 -11.58 -0.35
CA SER A 113 9.25 -12.02 0.43
C SER A 113 10.48 -11.14 0.25
N LYS A 114 10.72 -10.65 -0.98
CA LYS A 114 11.82 -9.74 -1.34
C LYS A 114 11.76 -8.39 -0.64
N PHE A 115 10.61 -7.99 -0.11
CA PHE A 115 10.41 -6.71 0.59
C PHE A 115 10.35 -6.87 2.11
N VAL A 116 10.36 -8.10 2.64
CA VAL A 116 10.22 -8.38 4.07
C VAL A 116 11.58 -8.70 4.69
N LEU A 117 11.94 -7.94 5.73
CA LEU A 117 13.22 -8.11 6.42
C LEU A 117 13.18 -9.14 7.55
N GLY A 118 12.08 -9.18 8.31
CA GLY A 118 11.92 -10.01 9.50
C GLY A 118 11.41 -11.43 9.20
N PRO A 119 10.80 -12.12 10.19
CA PRO A 119 10.36 -13.50 10.05
C PRO A 119 9.14 -13.65 9.13
N ASN A 120 8.83 -14.90 8.72
CA ASN A 120 7.69 -15.25 7.85
C ASN A 120 7.73 -14.57 6.47
N LYS A 121 8.90 -14.56 5.84
CA LYS A 121 9.09 -13.93 4.51
C LYS A 121 8.27 -14.60 3.41
N SER A 122 8.00 -15.90 3.51
CA SER A 122 7.45 -16.73 2.44
C SER A 122 5.91 -16.77 2.37
N LEU A 123 5.21 -15.77 2.93
CA LEU A 123 3.75 -15.69 2.79
C LEU A 123 3.37 -15.41 1.33
N ARG A 124 2.51 -16.27 0.77
CA ARG A 124 1.86 -16.05 -0.52
C ARG A 124 0.45 -15.55 -0.29
N TYR A 125 0.06 -14.50 -1.02
CA TYR A 125 -1.23 -13.86 -0.84
C TYR A 125 -2.15 -14.07 -2.04
N ASN A 126 -3.42 -14.32 -1.77
CA ASN A 126 -4.50 -14.39 -2.76
C ASN A 126 -5.47 -13.24 -2.54
N LEU A 127 -5.82 -12.56 -3.63
CA LEU A 127 -6.77 -11.46 -3.63
C LEU A 127 -8.17 -12.00 -3.43
N TYR A 128 -8.94 -11.37 -2.55
CA TYR A 128 -10.33 -11.75 -2.29
C TYR A 128 -11.29 -10.56 -2.29
N GLY A 129 -10.77 -9.33 -2.26
CA GLY A 129 -11.56 -8.12 -2.28
C GLY A 129 -10.83 -6.99 -2.97
N VAL A 130 -11.57 -6.17 -3.71
CA VAL A 130 -11.09 -4.91 -4.28
C VAL A 130 -12.15 -3.86 -4.02
N SER A 131 -11.78 -2.77 -3.37
CA SER A 131 -12.57 -1.54 -3.40
C SER A 131 -12.12 -0.74 -4.61
N ASN A 132 -13.06 -0.46 -5.51
CA ASN A 132 -12.84 0.35 -6.69
C ASN A 132 -13.42 1.74 -6.48
N HIS A 133 -12.77 2.74 -7.05
CA HIS A 133 -13.27 4.12 -7.06
C HIS A 133 -13.35 4.62 -8.50
N TYR A 134 -14.43 5.32 -8.84
CA TYR A 134 -14.67 6.00 -10.11
C TYR A 134 -14.92 7.48 -9.85
N GLY A 135 -14.57 8.36 -10.79
CA GLY A 135 -14.74 9.82 -10.61
C GLY A 135 -13.64 10.50 -9.78
N SER A 136 -13.93 11.71 -9.31
CA SER A 136 -13.02 12.60 -8.61
C SER A 136 -13.13 12.46 -7.09
N MET A 137 -12.31 13.20 -6.34
CA MET A 137 -12.41 13.23 -4.87
C MET A 137 -13.72 13.88 -4.38
N GLN A 138 -14.22 14.88 -5.12
CA GLN A 138 -15.42 15.64 -4.76
C GLN A 138 -16.71 14.93 -5.19
N SER A 139 -16.67 14.16 -6.28
CA SER A 139 -17.80 13.43 -6.83
C SER A 139 -17.30 12.13 -7.44
N GLY A 140 -17.45 11.06 -6.68
CA GLY A 140 -17.01 9.74 -7.06
C GLY A 140 -17.96 8.65 -6.60
N HIS A 141 -17.74 7.45 -7.11
CA HIS A 141 -18.55 6.27 -6.83
C HIS A 141 -17.66 5.10 -6.44
N TYR A 142 -18.04 4.38 -5.39
CA TYR A 142 -17.31 3.20 -4.92
C TYR A 142 -18.09 1.93 -5.24
N THR A 143 -17.38 0.91 -5.69
CA THR A 143 -17.93 -0.45 -5.83
C THR A 143 -16.96 -1.44 -5.20
N ALA A 144 -17.44 -2.64 -4.90
CA ALA A 144 -16.58 -3.72 -4.41
C ALA A 144 -16.60 -4.91 -5.35
N PHE A 145 -15.43 -5.47 -5.64
CA PHE A 145 -15.31 -6.80 -6.24
C PHE A 145 -14.88 -7.77 -5.16
N CYS A 146 -15.65 -8.83 -4.92
CA CYS A 146 -15.34 -9.81 -3.88
C CYS A 146 -15.36 -11.23 -4.46
N LYS A 147 -14.41 -12.06 -4.02
CA LYS A 147 -14.35 -13.48 -4.36
C LYS A 147 -15.15 -14.27 -3.33
N SER A 148 -16.21 -14.92 -3.78
CA SER A 148 -17.07 -15.75 -2.94
C SER A 148 -16.31 -16.97 -2.42
N THR A 149 -16.46 -17.26 -1.13
CA THR A 149 -15.90 -18.47 -0.51
C THR A 149 -16.69 -19.73 -0.85
N TYR A 150 -17.96 -19.56 -1.24
CA TYR A 150 -18.88 -20.65 -1.53
C TYR A 150 -18.55 -21.33 -2.87
N ASP A 151 -18.50 -20.57 -3.95
CA ASP A 151 -18.34 -21.07 -5.33
C ASP A 151 -17.04 -20.60 -6.02
N ARG A 152 -16.19 -19.85 -5.30
CA ARG A 152 -14.90 -19.33 -5.79
C ARG A 152 -15.01 -18.35 -6.96
N LYS A 153 -16.21 -17.81 -7.25
CA LYS A 153 -16.42 -16.82 -8.31
C LYS A 153 -16.29 -15.38 -7.79
N TRP A 154 -16.04 -14.47 -8.72
CA TRP A 154 -16.03 -13.03 -8.43
C TRP A 154 -17.41 -12.43 -8.65
N TYR A 155 -17.75 -11.50 -7.77
CA TYR A 155 -18.98 -10.73 -7.84
C TYR A 155 -18.66 -9.24 -7.71
N LYS A 156 -19.34 -8.43 -8.51
CA LYS A 156 -19.39 -6.98 -8.38
C LYS A 156 -20.58 -6.60 -7.50
N PHE A 157 -20.31 -5.81 -6.48
CA PHE A 157 -21.27 -5.17 -5.60
C PHE A 157 -21.27 -3.67 -5.92
N ASP A 158 -22.37 -3.21 -6.48
CA ASP A 158 -22.62 -1.83 -6.89
C ASP A 158 -23.89 -1.36 -6.17
N ASP A 159 -23.72 -0.81 -4.97
CA ASP A 159 -24.80 -0.54 -4.02
C ASP A 159 -25.71 -1.74 -3.77
N SER A 160 -26.95 -1.70 -4.25
CA SER A 160 -27.93 -2.80 -4.13
C SER A 160 -27.74 -3.90 -5.18
N ASP A 161 -26.97 -3.65 -6.23
CA ASP A 161 -26.85 -4.54 -7.37
C ASP A 161 -25.64 -5.47 -7.23
N VAL A 162 -25.92 -6.77 -7.27
CA VAL A 162 -24.89 -7.82 -7.19
C VAL A 162 -24.88 -8.61 -8.49
N THR A 163 -23.75 -8.61 -9.18
CA THR A 163 -23.60 -9.30 -10.48
C THR A 163 -22.36 -10.18 -10.49
N SER A 164 -22.44 -11.36 -11.11
CA SER A 164 -21.26 -12.21 -11.33
C SER A 164 -20.32 -11.55 -12.33
N MET A 165 -19.00 -11.69 -12.14
CA MET A 165 -18.00 -11.14 -13.04
C MET A 165 -16.83 -12.11 -13.27
N SER A 166 -16.09 -11.91 -14.36
CA SER A 166 -14.88 -12.67 -14.66
C SER A 166 -13.69 -12.18 -13.84
N GLU A 167 -12.76 -13.08 -13.52
CA GLU A 167 -11.52 -12.72 -12.82
C GLU A 167 -10.64 -11.76 -13.64
N SER A 168 -10.73 -11.79 -14.97
CA SER A 168 -10.00 -10.87 -15.85
C SER A 168 -10.44 -9.41 -15.67
N SER A 169 -11.70 -9.16 -15.33
CA SER A 169 -12.25 -7.81 -15.11
C SER A 169 -11.96 -7.23 -13.72
N VAL A 170 -11.43 -8.03 -12.80
CA VAL A 170 -11.12 -7.58 -11.43
C VAL A 170 -9.98 -6.55 -11.42
N LYS A 171 -9.01 -6.71 -12.32
CA LYS A 171 -7.83 -5.84 -12.41
C LYS A 171 -8.14 -4.64 -13.29
N SER A 172 -8.19 -3.45 -12.70
CA SER A 172 -8.42 -2.20 -13.42
C SER A 172 -7.73 -1.02 -12.74
N SER A 173 -7.62 0.11 -13.45
CA SER A 173 -7.15 1.38 -12.87
C SER A 173 -8.08 1.94 -11.78
N ALA A 174 -9.32 1.46 -11.69
CA ALA A 174 -10.26 1.85 -10.64
C ALA A 174 -9.90 1.27 -9.27
N ALA A 175 -9.09 0.20 -9.22
CA ALA A 175 -8.67 -0.44 -7.98
C ALA A 175 -8.00 0.57 -7.04
N TYR A 176 -8.57 0.73 -5.85
CA TYR A 176 -8.16 1.71 -4.85
C TYR A 176 -7.62 1.04 -3.58
N ILE A 177 -8.34 0.04 -3.06
CA ILE A 177 -7.90 -0.80 -1.95
C ILE A 177 -7.97 -2.26 -2.37
N LEU A 178 -6.90 -3.01 -2.12
CA LEU A 178 -6.81 -4.45 -2.33
C LEU A 178 -6.84 -5.18 -0.99
N CYS A 179 -7.63 -6.23 -0.91
CA CYS A 179 -7.72 -7.11 0.24
C CYS A 179 -7.16 -8.49 -0.14
N TYR A 180 -6.03 -8.82 0.48
CA TYR A 180 -5.28 -10.05 0.28
C TYR A 180 -5.29 -10.91 1.54
N THR A 181 -5.30 -12.23 1.38
CA THR A 181 -5.11 -13.18 2.48
C THR A 181 -3.98 -14.15 2.16
N SER A 182 -3.18 -14.51 3.16
CA SER A 182 -2.27 -15.66 3.11
C SER A 182 -2.85 -16.91 3.75
N MET A 183 -4.09 -16.83 4.26
CA MET A 183 -4.80 -17.96 4.85
C MET A 183 -5.68 -18.62 3.78
N GLU A 184 -5.94 -19.91 3.94
CA GLU A 184 -6.95 -20.57 3.13
C GLU A 184 -8.33 -19.99 3.46
N PHE A 185 -9.08 -19.61 2.43
CA PHE A 185 -10.50 -19.31 2.58
C PHE A 185 -11.25 -20.62 2.72
N ILE A 186 -11.36 -21.12 3.94
CA ILE A 186 -12.16 -22.29 4.27
C ILE A 186 -13.63 -21.86 4.26
N ARG A 187 -14.52 -22.73 3.76
CA ARG A 187 -15.97 -22.51 3.87
C ARG A 187 -16.34 -22.46 5.37
N PRO A 188 -17.18 -21.51 5.82
CA PRO A 188 -17.74 -21.59 7.16
C PRO A 188 -18.57 -22.87 7.35
#